data_AF-A0A2K8V864-F1
#
_entry.id   AF-A0A2K8V864-F1
#
_cell.length_a   1.000
_cell.length_b   1.000
_cell.length_c   1.000
_cell.angle_alpha   90.00
_cell.angle_beta   90.00
_cell.angle_gamma   90.00
#
_symmetry.space_group_name_H-M   'P 1'
#
loop_
_entity.id
_entity.type
_entity.pdbx_description
1 polymer ?
#
loop_
_entity_poly.entity_id
_entity_poly.type
_entity_poly.pdbx_seq_one_letter_code
_entity_poly.pdbx_strand_id
1 'polypeptide(L)'
;MACGELGLSIDYFYSLTPRQFANILIGYRRKEEIKEKGEWQRTRLSIFYCLLPHTDKKDFSLKDVFELPWDEEEPTHIERKVNTKKELQEYFNNLKKETFNG
;
A
#
# COMPACT_ATOMS: atom_id res chain seq x y z
N MET A 1 4.74 -27.29 -2.22
CA MET A 1 4.04 -26.13 -1.64
C MET A 1 4.05 -26.13 -0.11
N ALA A 2 3.32 -27.03 0.60
CA ALA A 2 3.16 -26.95 2.07
C ALA A 2 4.44 -27.09 2.92
N CYS A 3 5.26 -28.12 2.70
CA CYS A 3 6.49 -28.29 3.49
C CYS A 3 7.70 -27.54 2.90
N GLY A 4 7.57 -27.05 1.66
CA GLY A 4 8.65 -26.33 0.96
C GLY A 4 8.51 -24.82 1.12
N GLU A 5 7.60 -24.21 0.35
CA GLU A 5 7.37 -22.75 0.34
C GLU A 5 6.86 -22.22 1.67
N LEU A 6 5.86 -22.89 2.26
CA LEU A 6 5.31 -22.48 3.55
C LEU A 6 6.19 -22.91 4.74
N GLY A 7 7.13 -23.84 4.54
CA GLY A 7 8.01 -24.35 5.59
C GLY A 7 7.29 -25.07 6.74
N LEU A 8 6.11 -25.66 6.49
CA LEU A 8 5.40 -26.41 7.52
C LEU A 8 6.11 -27.74 7.80
N SER A 9 6.12 -28.17 9.07
CA SER A 9 6.54 -29.53 9.39
C SER A 9 5.51 -30.54 8.84
N ILE A 10 5.99 -31.74 8.51
CA ILE A 10 5.16 -32.77 7.89
C ILE A 10 4.00 -33.20 8.81
N ASP A 11 4.29 -33.39 10.10
CA ASP A 11 3.30 -33.79 11.11
C ASP A 11 2.24 -32.71 11.30
N TYR A 12 2.66 -31.45 11.31
CA TYR A 12 1.72 -30.34 11.41
C TYR A 12 0.82 -30.26 10.18
N PHE A 13 1.38 -30.43 8.98
CA PHE A 13 0.59 -30.43 7.75
C PHE A 13 -0.49 -31.51 7.75
N TYR A 14 -0.17 -32.74 8.17
CA TYR A 14 -1.15 -33.82 8.27
C TYR A 14 -2.21 -33.60 9.36
N SER A 15 -1.90 -32.79 10.38
CA SER A 15 -2.88 -32.43 11.43
C SER A 15 -3.89 -31.36 11.01
N LEU A 16 -3.65 -30.66 9.88
CA LEU A 16 -4.50 -29.56 9.44
C LEU A 16 -5.72 -30.04 8.67
N THR A 17 -6.84 -29.37 8.91
CA THR A 17 -8.00 -29.47 8.02
C THR A 17 -7.75 -28.72 6.71
N PRO A 18 -8.38 -29.11 5.59
CA PRO A 18 -8.24 -28.39 4.32
C PRO A 18 -8.54 -26.89 4.41
N ARG A 19 -9.51 -26.50 5.26
CA ARG A 19 -9.86 -25.09 5.51
C ARG A 19 -8.74 -24.34 6.24
N GLN A 20 -8.14 -24.94 7.26
CA GLN A 20 -7.03 -24.32 7.97
C GLN A 20 -5.82 -24.15 7.05
N PHE A 21 -5.51 -25.17 6.26
CA PHE A 21 -4.43 -25.08 5.28
C PHE A 21 -4.70 -23.98 4.24
N ALA A 22 -5.92 -23.88 3.71
CA ALA A 22 -6.30 -22.83 2.76
C ALA A 22 -6.13 -21.42 3.37
N ASN A 23 -6.54 -21.22 4.63
CA ASN A 23 -6.36 -19.94 5.32
C ASN A 23 -4.87 -19.57 5.48
N ILE A 24 -4.02 -20.54 5.86
CA ILE A 24 -2.57 -20.34 5.97
C ILE A 24 -1.99 -19.95 4.61
N LEU A 25 -2.37 -20.67 3.55
CA LEU A 25 -1.89 -20.41 2.19
C LEU A 25 -2.29 -19.01 1.71
N ILE A 26 -3.54 -18.59 1.96
CA ILE A 26 -4.01 -17.23 1.62
C ILE A 26 -3.19 -16.18 2.35
N GLY A 27 -3.00 -16.34 3.67
CA GLY A 27 -2.20 -15.42 4.47
C GLY A 27 -0.75 -15.32 4.00
N TYR A 28 -0.14 -16.46 3.67
CA TYR A 28 1.22 -16.51 3.14
C TYR A 28 1.34 -15.82 1.78
N ARG A 29 0.44 -16.11 0.83
CA ARG A 29 0.45 -15.48 -0.49
C ARG A 29 0.32 -13.97 -0.38
N ARG A 30 -0.59 -13.49 0.47
CA ARG A 30 -0.73 -12.05 0.74
C ARG A 30 0.54 -11.44 1.31
N LYS A 31 1.22 -12.13 2.23
CA LYS A 31 2.49 -11.67 2.79
C LYS A 31 3.59 -11.57 1.73
N GLU A 32 3.73 -12.59 0.89
CA GLU A 32 4.71 -12.59 -0.20
C GLU A 32 4.40 -11.50 -1.23
N GLU A 33 3.14 -11.32 -1.61
CA GLU A 33 2.73 -10.24 -2.50
C GLU A 33 3.08 -8.85 -1.94
N ILE A 34 2.80 -8.59 -0.65
CA ILE A 34 3.17 -7.32 -0.01
C ILE A 34 4.69 -7.12 0.00
N LYS A 35 5.44 -8.20 0.29
CA LYS A 35 6.90 -8.16 0.30
C LYS A 35 7.47 -7.83 -1.08
N GLU A 36 7.01 -8.54 -2.11
CA GLU A 36 7.40 -8.34 -3.51
C GLU A 36 7.03 -6.92 -3.96
N LYS A 37 5.81 -6.46 -3.71
CA LYS A 37 5.39 -5.08 -3.98
C LYS A 37 6.34 -4.06 -3.33
N GLY A 38 6.73 -4.30 -2.07
CA GLY A 38 7.70 -3.49 -1.36
C GLY A 38 9.11 -3.55 -1.94
N GLU A 39 9.57 -4.70 -2.43
CA GLU A 39 10.85 -4.83 -3.16
C GLU A 39 10.86 -3.98 -4.42
N TRP A 40 9.81 -4.09 -5.24
CA TRP A 40 9.68 -3.29 -6.46
C TRP A 40 9.64 -1.78 -6.21
N GLN A 41 8.92 -1.32 -5.19
CA GLN A 41 8.89 0.10 -4.83
C GLN A 41 10.26 0.61 -4.35
N ARG A 42 11.01 -0.18 -3.57
CA ARG A 42 12.38 0.18 -3.14
C ARG A 42 13.34 0.25 -4.32
N THR A 43 13.24 -0.70 -5.24
CA THR A 43 14.03 -0.69 -6.49
C THR A 43 13.70 0.55 -7.32
N ARG A 44 12.42 0.87 -7.50
CA ARG A 44 11.96 2.08 -8.17
C ARG A 44 12.51 3.35 -7.54
N LEU A 45 12.43 3.48 -6.22
CA LEU A 45 13.00 4.60 -5.47
C LEU A 45 14.51 4.72 -5.69
N SER A 46 15.23 3.61 -5.65
CA SER A 46 16.68 3.60 -5.85
C SER A 46 17.03 4.12 -7.25
N ILE A 47 16.36 3.61 -8.29
CA ILE A 47 16.56 4.04 -9.67
C ILE A 47 16.15 5.51 -9.85
N PHE A 48 15.04 5.93 -9.26
CA PHE A 48 14.58 7.32 -9.28
C PHE A 48 15.66 8.30 -8.82
N TYR A 49 16.28 8.03 -7.66
CA TYR A 49 17.34 8.89 -7.14
C TYR A 49 18.62 8.84 -7.99
N CYS A 50 18.91 7.72 -8.66
CA CYS A 50 20.00 7.66 -9.63
C CYS A 50 19.72 8.48 -10.90
N LEU A 51 18.46 8.54 -11.35
CA LEU A 51 18.07 9.26 -12.56
C LEU A 51 17.84 10.77 -12.33
N LEU A 52 17.46 11.16 -11.11
CA LEU A 52 17.12 12.54 -10.76
C LEU A 52 18.15 13.60 -11.21
N PRO A 53 19.48 13.44 -11.02
CA PRO A 53 20.46 14.44 -11.48
C PRO A 53 20.67 14.45 -13.00
N HIS A 54 20.16 13.44 -13.72
CA HIS A 54 20.32 13.26 -15.16
C HIS A 54 19.03 13.48 -15.94
N THR A 55 17.97 13.93 -15.28
CA THR A 55 16.68 14.18 -15.92
C THR A 55 16.47 15.68 -16.11
N ASP A 56 16.12 16.08 -17.33
CA ASP A 56 15.75 17.48 -17.64
C ASP A 56 14.28 17.78 -17.27
N LYS A 57 13.50 16.75 -16.88
CA LYS A 57 12.11 16.87 -16.46
C LYS A 57 12.01 17.50 -15.07
N LYS A 58 11.38 18.67 -14.97
CA LYS A 58 11.09 19.34 -13.68
C LYS A 58 10.19 18.54 -12.75
N ASP A 59 9.19 17.84 -13.30
CA ASP A 59 8.19 17.10 -12.54
C ASP A 59 8.37 15.58 -12.71
N PHE A 60 9.62 15.11 -12.60
CA PHE A 60 9.92 13.67 -12.67
C PHE A 60 9.34 12.94 -11.46
N SER A 61 8.44 12.00 -11.70
CA SER A 61 7.75 11.22 -10.67
C SER A 61 8.25 9.78 -10.61
N LEU A 62 7.97 9.08 -9.52
CA LEU A 62 8.30 7.66 -9.38
C LEU A 62 7.66 6.79 -10.46
N LYS A 63 6.46 7.15 -10.92
CA LYS A 63 5.77 6.44 -12.01
C LYS A 63 6.45 6.61 -13.37
N ASP A 64 7.26 7.65 -13.56
CA ASP A 64 8.04 7.85 -14.80
C ASP A 64 9.22 6.89 -14.92
N VAL A 65 9.63 6.21 -13.84
CA VAL A 65 10.74 5.25 -13.88
C VAL A 65 10.30 3.94 -14.57
N PHE A 66 9.21 3.36 -14.09
CA PHE A 66 8.47 2.26 -14.72
C PHE A 66 7.11 2.11 -14.04
N GLU A 67 6.11 1.67 -14.79
CA GLU A 67 4.77 1.40 -14.30
C GLU A 67 4.73 0.03 -13.61
N LEU A 68 4.09 -0.03 -12.43
CA LEU A 68 3.84 -1.30 -11.75
C LEU A 68 2.37 -1.70 -11.94
N PRO A 69 2.07 -3.01 -12.01
CA PRO A 69 0.72 -3.50 -12.28
C PRO A 69 -0.35 -3.01 -11.29
N TRP A 70 0.05 -2.65 -10.07
CA TRP A 70 -0.84 -2.17 -9.00
C TRP A 70 -0.88 -0.65 -8.86
N ASP A 71 -0.19 0.11 -9.72
CA ASP A 71 -0.27 1.58 -9.70
C ASP A 71 -1.63 2.10 -10.22
N GLU A 72 -2.39 1.26 -10.94
CA GLU A 72 -3.77 1.52 -11.42
C GLU A 72 -4.82 1.33 -10.31
N GLU A 73 -4.49 0.54 -9.28
CA GLU A 73 -5.40 0.22 -8.17
C GLU A 73 -5.42 1.30 -7.08
N GLU A 74 -4.45 2.23 -7.08
CA GLU A 74 -4.51 3.36 -6.17
C GLU A 74 -5.66 4.28 -6.62
N PRO A 75 -6.71 4.48 -5.79
CA PRO A 75 -7.75 5.43 -6.12
C PRO A 75 -7.07 6.76 -6.37
N THR A 76 -7.13 7.23 -7.61
CA THR A 76 -6.78 8.58 -8.02
C THR A 76 -7.24 9.50 -6.91
N HIS A 77 -6.30 10.20 -6.29
CA HIS A 77 -6.51 11.16 -5.21
C HIS A 77 -7.98 11.50 -5.04
N ILE A 78 -8.57 11.15 -3.88
CA ILE A 78 -9.71 11.94 -3.42
C ILE A 78 -9.16 13.36 -3.41
N GLU A 79 -9.53 14.16 -4.41
CA GLU A 79 -9.24 15.57 -4.46
C GLU A 79 -9.88 16.13 -3.18
N ARG A 80 -9.10 16.18 -2.10
CA ARG A 80 -9.47 16.99 -0.96
C ARG A 80 -9.44 18.39 -1.54
N LYS A 81 -10.61 18.91 -1.92
CA LYS A 81 -10.81 20.32 -2.21
C LYS A 81 -9.97 21.06 -1.17
N VAL A 82 -8.96 21.79 -1.63
CA VAL A 82 -8.10 22.57 -0.75
C VAL A 82 -8.99 23.67 -0.20
N ASN A 83 -9.70 23.37 0.88
CA ASN A 83 -10.56 24.34 1.52
C ASN A 83 -9.65 25.45 2.03
N THR A 84 -9.95 26.68 1.62
CA THR A 84 -9.18 27.85 2.03
C THR A 84 -9.21 27.93 3.57
N LYS A 85 -8.14 28.40 4.23
CA LYS A 85 -8.03 28.42 5.70
C LYS A 85 -9.29 28.87 6.44
N LYS A 86 -10.06 29.80 5.84
CA LYS A 86 -11.35 30.29 6.36
C LYS A 86 -12.44 29.20 6.42
N GLU A 87 -12.59 28.41 5.37
CA GLU A 87 -13.60 27.34 5.27
C GLU A 87 -13.31 26.21 6.26
N LEU A 88 -12.03 25.88 6.47
CA LEU A 88 -11.63 24.94 7.52
C LEU A 88 -11.98 25.47 8.91
N GLN A 89 -11.78 26.76 9.15
CA GLN A 89 -12.03 27.40 10.43
C GLN A 89 -13.54 27.44 10.75
N GLU A 90 -14.39 27.70 9.75
CA GLU A 90 -15.84 27.61 9.88
C GLU A 90 -16.32 26.18 10.16
N TYR A 91 -15.76 25.19 9.47
CA TYR A 91 -16.04 23.78 9.72
C TYR A 91 -15.72 23.37 11.17
N PHE A 92 -14.52 23.72 11.67
CA PHE A 92 -14.14 23.45 13.06
C PHE A 92 -15.03 24.17 14.08
N ASN A 93 -15.47 25.40 13.77
CA ASN A 93 -16.37 26.15 14.64
C ASN A 93 -17.76 25.51 14.72
N ASN A 94 -18.26 24.96 13.61
CA ASN A 94 -19.55 24.27 13.59
C ASN A 94 -19.51 22.94 14.36
N LEU A 95 -18.45 22.15 14.20
CA LEU A 95 -18.25 20.93 14.99
C LEU A 95 -18.21 21.20 16.50
N LYS A 96 -17.50 22.26 16.93
CA LYS A 96 -17.44 22.63 18.35
C LYS A 96 -18.83 22.95 18.91
N LYS A 97 -19.69 23.63 18.14
CA LYS A 97 -21.06 23.95 18.57
C LYS A 97 -21.92 22.71 18.75
N GLU A 98 -21.77 21.71 17.88
CA GLU A 98 -22.50 20.44 17.99
C GLU A 98 -22.06 19.63 19.21
N THR A 99 -20.75 19.62 19.51
CA THR A 99 -20.22 18.86 20.66
C THR A 99 -20.45 19.50 22.02
N PHE A 100 -20.75 20.81 22.09
CA PHE A 100 -20.92 21.54 23.34
C PHE A 100 -22.38 21.82 23.72
N ASN A 101 -23.32 21.51 22.82
CA ASN A 101 -24.77 21.62 23.05
C ASN A 101 -25.45 20.25 23.27
N GLY A 102 -24.65 19.20 23.58
CA GLY A 102 -25.12 17.86 23.94
C GLY A 102 -24.80 17.52 25.38
#